data_AF-A0A2S2NFX2-F1
#
_entry.id   AF-A0A2S2NFX2-F1
#
_cell.length_a   1.000
_cell.length_b   1.000
_cell.length_c   1.000
_cell.angle_alpha   90.00
_cell.angle_beta   90.00
_cell.angle_gamma   90.00
#
_symmetry.space_group_name_H-M   'P 1'
#
loop_
_entity.id
_entity.type
_entity.pdbx_description
1 polymer ?
#
loop_
_entity_poly.entity_id
_entity_poly.type
_entity_poly.pdbx_seq_one_letter_code
_entity_poly.pdbx_strand_id
1 'polypeptide(L)'
;KPPKLGRDKSVSFEKSVSFSDEPPDMNSPKQHSPQSSADTKPAKPAIKSSTLPRTASQEKDRFKPHPPPKPSAIPGQYDERHLYSDLQLTPEMYNQLRVLQKKAKDLRQEARNLRRMSQAQAHSIRETIKDTFIKIRALIASGADQAWSESGSKERAHVDREEDIYRQEIIRLETDLTELESTVEELRGNVINKKSRVNMSDVENMALVLSKSSKTVAELKLRFPSLQESIRAVLTKEMDRAVTEEKFLKEEPDRLESALKRCKKLTGTLVTLKRLASVQEQRLPDARLSPTNEDTPPITPTSSAKVLHR
;
A
#
# COMPACT_ATOMS: atom_id res chain seq x y z
N LYS A 1 18.76 -9.93 64.78
CA LYS A 1 17.73 -8.86 64.65
C LYS A 1 17.40 -8.70 63.16
N PRO A 2 16.24 -9.16 62.67
CA PRO A 2 15.81 -8.94 61.28
C PRO A 2 14.91 -7.69 61.19
N PRO A 3 14.83 -7.00 60.04
CA PRO A 3 13.69 -6.15 59.69
C PRO A 3 12.80 -6.91 58.69
N LYS A 4 11.68 -7.48 59.13
CA LYS A 4 10.30 -6.95 59.10
C LYS A 4 9.78 -6.57 57.70
N LEU A 5 8.96 -7.50 57.20
CA LEU A 5 8.03 -7.44 56.06
C LEU A 5 7.10 -6.23 56.14
N GLY A 6 6.92 -5.57 54.99
CA GLY A 6 6.00 -4.45 54.78
C GLY A 6 4.99 -4.74 53.67
N ARG A 7 3.87 -5.34 54.08
CA ARG A 7 2.46 -5.08 53.71
C ARG A 7 2.07 -4.92 52.22
N ASP A 8 1.24 -5.88 51.82
CA ASP A 8 0.42 -5.95 50.62
C ASP A 8 -0.36 -4.67 50.29
N LYS A 9 -0.42 -4.35 48.99
CA LYS A 9 -1.46 -3.52 48.38
C LYS A 9 -2.09 -4.30 47.24
N SER A 10 -3.15 -5.02 47.56
CA SER A 10 -4.10 -5.59 46.63
C SER A 10 -4.88 -4.46 45.96
N VAL A 11 -4.92 -4.42 44.63
CA VAL A 11 -5.82 -3.55 43.87
C VAL A 11 -6.79 -4.46 43.12
N SER A 12 -8.01 -4.58 43.66
CA SER A 12 -9.14 -5.23 43.02
C SER A 12 -9.75 -4.28 41.99
N PHE A 13 -9.90 -4.73 40.74
CA PHE A 13 -10.79 -4.10 39.77
C PHE A 13 -11.78 -5.16 39.30
N GLU A 14 -12.85 -5.35 40.08
CA GLU A 14 -14.07 -5.97 39.57
C GLU A 14 -14.81 -4.92 38.75
N LYS A 15 -14.90 -5.15 37.44
CA LYS A 15 -15.91 -4.53 36.59
C LYS A 15 -16.50 -5.61 35.71
N SER A 16 -17.44 -6.34 36.29
CA SER A 16 -18.39 -7.19 35.61
C SER A 16 -19.29 -6.32 34.73
N VAL A 17 -19.33 -6.62 33.43
CA VAL A 17 -20.34 -6.11 32.51
C VAL A 17 -21.06 -7.35 31.97
N SER A 18 -22.29 -7.52 32.44
CA SER A 18 -23.24 -8.51 31.94
C SER A 18 -23.88 -7.96 30.67
N PHE A 19 -23.78 -8.69 29.57
CA PHE A 19 -24.63 -8.48 28.40
C PHE A 19 -25.52 -9.72 28.27
N SER A 20 -26.81 -9.51 28.51
CA SER A 20 -27.85 -10.46 28.16
C SER A 20 -28.06 -10.47 26.65
N ASP A 21 -28.20 -11.70 26.19
CA ASP A 21 -28.75 -12.20 24.93
C ASP A 21 -30.23 -11.80 24.76
N GLU A 22 -30.64 -11.40 23.54
CA GLU A 22 -31.97 -11.66 22.95
C GLU A 22 -32.02 -11.11 21.49
N PRO A 23 -32.27 -11.94 20.46
CA PRO A 23 -32.42 -11.51 19.06
C PRO A 23 -33.89 -11.22 18.71
N PRO A 24 -34.20 -10.30 17.78
CA PRO A 24 -35.55 -10.19 17.25
C PRO A 24 -35.75 -11.16 16.09
N ASP A 25 -36.77 -12.00 16.24
CA ASP A 25 -37.29 -12.91 15.22
C ASP A 25 -38.39 -12.23 14.37
N MET A 26 -38.59 -12.78 13.17
CA MET A 26 -39.72 -12.61 12.23
C MET A 26 -39.89 -11.28 11.47
N ASN A 27 -39.70 -11.32 10.13
CA ASN A 27 -40.84 -11.34 9.18
C ASN A 27 -40.38 -11.66 7.74
N SER A 28 -40.89 -12.76 7.17
CA SER A 28 -40.80 -13.09 5.73
C SER A 28 -41.98 -12.48 4.97
N PRO A 29 -41.82 -12.11 3.69
CA PRO A 29 -42.79 -12.58 2.71
C PRO A 29 -42.22 -13.39 1.53
N LYS A 30 -43.07 -14.34 1.13
CA LYS A 30 -42.97 -15.34 0.07
C LYS A 30 -42.97 -14.77 -1.37
N GLN A 31 -42.46 -15.63 -2.26
CA GLN A 31 -42.88 -15.91 -3.66
C GLN A 31 -42.30 -15.07 -4.83
N HIS A 32 -41.45 -15.69 -5.66
CA HIS A 32 -41.86 -16.43 -6.87
C HIS A 32 -40.65 -17.12 -7.56
N SER A 33 -40.77 -18.42 -7.82
CA SER A 33 -39.96 -19.13 -8.82
C SER A 33 -40.66 -19.10 -10.18
N PRO A 34 -39.92 -19.32 -11.28
CA PRO A 34 -40.35 -20.37 -12.20
C PRO A 34 -39.22 -21.30 -12.65
N GLN A 35 -39.49 -22.59 -12.61
CA GLN A 35 -38.81 -23.64 -13.36
C GLN A 35 -39.39 -23.73 -14.78
N SER A 36 -38.52 -23.88 -15.78
CA SER A 36 -38.82 -24.62 -17.02
C SER A 36 -37.53 -25.19 -17.63
N SER A 37 -37.36 -26.50 -17.55
CA SER A 37 -36.61 -27.40 -18.46
C SER A 37 -37.53 -27.78 -19.64
N ALA A 38 -37.18 -28.15 -20.87
CA ALA A 38 -35.98 -28.49 -21.66
C ALA A 38 -36.29 -28.03 -23.13
N ASP A 39 -35.43 -27.95 -24.15
CA ASP A 39 -34.56 -28.98 -24.76
C ASP A 39 -33.81 -28.36 -25.98
N THR A 40 -32.86 -29.12 -26.56
CA THR A 40 -32.16 -29.00 -27.87
C THR A 40 -30.79 -28.29 -28.01
N LYS A 41 -29.74 -29.14 -27.86
CA LYS A 41 -28.50 -29.36 -28.65
C LYS A 41 -27.51 -28.22 -29.04
N PRO A 42 -26.17 -28.52 -29.08
CA PRO A 42 -25.11 -27.53 -29.20
C PRO A 42 -24.55 -27.36 -30.63
N ALA A 43 -23.98 -26.19 -30.93
CA ALA A 43 -23.13 -25.93 -32.10
C ALA A 43 -21.81 -25.24 -31.72
N LYS A 44 -20.77 -25.62 -32.48
CA LYS A 44 -19.31 -25.49 -32.27
C LYS A 44 -18.74 -24.05 -32.38
N PRO A 45 -17.49 -23.84 -31.93
CA PRO A 45 -16.79 -22.55 -31.99
C PRO A 45 -15.97 -22.39 -33.27
N ALA A 46 -15.83 -21.14 -33.74
CA ALA A 46 -14.74 -20.69 -34.59
C ALA A 46 -14.73 -19.16 -34.66
N ILE A 47 -13.58 -18.53 -34.38
CA ILE A 47 -12.99 -17.47 -35.21
C ILE A 47 -11.52 -17.35 -34.80
N LYS A 48 -10.69 -17.15 -35.82
CA LYS A 48 -9.25 -17.37 -35.88
C LYS A 48 -8.50 -16.05 -35.73
N SER A 49 -7.35 -16.15 -35.07
CA SER A 49 -6.06 -15.44 -35.23
C SER A 49 -5.98 -14.18 -36.11
N SER A 50 -5.35 -13.12 -35.59
CA SER A 50 -4.49 -12.23 -36.38
C SER A 50 -3.40 -11.54 -35.54
N THR A 51 -2.22 -12.15 -35.60
CA THR A 51 -0.86 -11.62 -35.86
C THR A 51 -0.51 -10.16 -35.47
N LEU A 52 0.45 -10.06 -34.54
CA LEU A 52 1.31 -8.92 -34.23
C LEU A 52 2.08 -8.37 -35.46
N PRO A 53 2.59 -7.13 -35.36
CA PRO A 53 3.97 -6.91 -35.80
C PRO A 53 4.85 -6.22 -34.74
N ARG A 54 6.08 -6.74 -34.65
CA ARG A 54 7.29 -6.06 -34.17
C ARG A 54 7.80 -5.11 -35.26
N THR A 55 8.31 -3.94 -34.90
CA THR A 55 9.74 -3.53 -35.08
C THR A 55 9.95 -2.01 -34.87
N ALA A 56 11.11 -1.71 -34.30
CA ALA A 56 12.00 -0.57 -34.58
C ALA A 56 11.56 0.90 -34.36
N SER A 57 12.11 1.49 -33.29
CA SER A 57 13.15 2.53 -33.36
C SER A 57 12.97 3.66 -34.39
N GLN A 58 12.24 4.72 -34.03
CA GLN A 58 12.53 6.13 -34.40
C GLN A 58 11.44 7.07 -33.83
N GLU A 59 11.53 7.48 -32.57
CA GLU A 59 10.56 8.42 -31.97
C GLU A 59 11.17 9.76 -31.50
N LYS A 60 12.33 10.16 -32.05
CA LYS A 60 12.99 11.42 -31.63
C LYS A 60 12.80 12.64 -32.53
N ASP A 61 12.07 12.56 -33.65
CA ASP A 61 12.06 13.66 -34.64
C ASP A 61 10.69 14.22 -35.03
N ARG A 62 9.62 13.93 -34.28
CA ARG A 62 8.26 14.42 -34.63
C ARG A 62 7.84 15.76 -34.01
N PHE A 63 8.72 16.42 -33.24
CA PHE A 63 8.36 17.65 -32.49
C PHE A 63 9.23 18.87 -32.81
N LYS A 64 9.84 18.93 -33.99
CA LYS A 64 10.35 20.21 -34.49
C LYS A 64 9.30 20.86 -35.39
N PRO A 65 8.79 22.07 -35.07
CA PRO A 65 7.94 22.79 -36.00
C PRO A 65 8.77 23.18 -37.23
N HIS A 66 8.19 23.03 -38.43
CA HIS A 66 8.83 23.47 -39.67
C HIS A 66 9.14 24.98 -39.63
N PRO A 67 10.26 25.44 -40.22
CA PRO A 67 10.52 26.87 -40.35
C PRO A 67 9.48 27.51 -41.28
N PRO A 68 9.10 28.79 -41.07
CA PRO A 68 8.12 29.45 -41.90
C PRO A 68 8.63 29.57 -43.35
N PRO A 69 7.75 29.50 -44.36
CA PRO A 69 8.16 29.60 -45.75
C PRO A 69 8.69 31.01 -46.04
N LYS A 70 9.76 31.11 -46.86
CA LYS A 70 10.26 32.39 -47.37
C LYS A 70 9.22 32.98 -48.35
N PRO A 71 8.95 34.29 -48.31
CA PRO A 71 8.00 34.90 -49.23
C PRO A 71 8.54 34.84 -50.66
N SER A 72 7.76 34.27 -51.57
CA SER A 72 8.02 34.30 -53.01
C SER A 72 7.94 35.74 -53.50
N ALA A 73 9.03 36.26 -54.07
CA ALA A 73 9.03 37.53 -54.77
C ALA A 73 8.19 37.39 -56.05
N ILE A 74 7.13 38.18 -56.17
CA ILE A 74 6.40 38.40 -57.43
C ILE A 74 6.86 39.76 -57.97
N PRO A 75 7.32 39.87 -59.23
CA PRO A 75 7.69 41.15 -59.82
C PRO A 75 6.44 41.85 -60.34
N GLY A 76 6.16 43.03 -59.81
CA GLY A 76 5.07 43.86 -60.28
C GLY A 76 4.82 45.03 -59.34
N GLN A 77 5.52 46.13 -59.57
CA GLN A 77 5.16 47.43 -59.02
C GLN A 77 3.73 47.78 -59.49
N TYR A 78 2.78 47.69 -58.57
CA TYR A 78 1.56 48.48 -58.65
C TYR A 78 1.44 49.25 -57.35
N ASP A 79 1.19 50.53 -57.52
CA ASP A 79 1.23 51.58 -56.52
C ASP A 79 0.15 51.36 -55.44
N GLU A 80 0.51 50.63 -54.38
CA GLU A 80 -0.36 50.35 -53.22
C GLU A 80 -0.35 51.50 -52.20
N ARG A 81 -0.02 52.74 -52.62
CA ARG A 81 -0.04 53.93 -51.74
C ARG A 81 -1.28 54.81 -51.91
N HIS A 82 -2.23 54.43 -52.76
CA HIS A 82 -3.38 55.28 -53.09
C HIS A 82 -4.77 54.68 -52.84
N LEU A 83 -4.90 53.49 -52.24
CA LEU A 83 -6.22 52.92 -51.89
C LEU A 83 -6.66 53.14 -50.43
N TYR A 84 -5.83 53.74 -49.58
CA TYR A 84 -6.15 53.98 -48.15
C TYR A 84 -6.21 55.45 -47.74
N SER A 85 -6.10 56.38 -48.68
CA SER A 85 -5.88 57.80 -48.35
C SER A 85 -7.16 58.63 -48.22
N ASP A 86 -8.36 58.05 -48.39
CA ASP A 86 -9.61 58.82 -48.24
C ASP A 86 -10.79 58.03 -47.64
N LEU A 87 -10.50 57.15 -46.68
CA LEU A 87 -11.57 56.57 -45.86
C LEU A 87 -11.86 57.52 -44.69
N GLN A 88 -12.75 58.49 -44.89
CA GLN A 88 -13.31 59.28 -43.78
C GLN A 88 -14.14 58.33 -42.89
N LEU A 89 -13.46 57.67 -41.94
CA LEU A 89 -14.12 56.86 -40.92
C LEU A 89 -14.95 57.78 -40.03
N THR A 90 -16.27 57.53 -39.96
CA THR A 90 -17.12 58.21 -39.00
C THR A 90 -16.59 57.97 -37.58
N PRO A 91 -16.73 58.94 -36.64
CA PRO A 91 -16.26 58.79 -35.26
C PRO A 91 -16.75 57.51 -34.57
N GLU A 92 -17.96 57.06 -34.93
CA GLU A 92 -18.56 55.81 -34.46
C GLU A 92 -17.81 54.57 -34.96
N MET A 93 -17.42 54.53 -36.23
CA MET A 93 -16.64 53.42 -36.81
C MET A 93 -15.23 53.35 -36.21
N TYR A 94 -14.62 54.50 -35.91
CA TYR A 94 -13.35 54.56 -35.19
C TYR A 94 -13.46 54.01 -33.76
N ASN A 95 -14.56 54.32 -33.07
CA ASN A 95 -14.82 53.80 -31.72
C ASN A 95 -15.07 52.29 -31.73
N GLN A 96 -15.82 51.78 -32.73
CA GLN A 96 -16.03 50.34 -32.93
C GLN A 96 -14.70 49.61 -33.20
N LEU A 97 -13.83 50.16 -34.05
CA LEU A 97 -12.52 49.58 -34.34
C LEU A 97 -11.63 49.56 -33.08
N ARG A 98 -11.65 50.62 -32.27
CA ARG A 98 -10.93 50.68 -30.99
C ARG A 98 -11.43 49.61 -30.01
N VAL A 99 -12.74 49.39 -29.92
CA VAL A 99 -13.33 48.32 -29.09
C VAL A 99 -12.91 46.93 -29.59
N LEU A 100 -12.93 46.70 -30.90
CA LEU A 100 -12.46 45.44 -31.50
C LEU A 100 -10.98 45.21 -31.26
N GLN A 101 -10.15 46.23 -31.41
CA GLN A 101 -8.71 46.17 -31.13
C GLN A 101 -8.44 45.83 -29.66
N LYS A 102 -9.20 46.43 -28.73
CA LYS A 102 -9.12 46.10 -27.30
C LYS A 102 -9.49 44.63 -27.05
N LYS A 103 -10.63 44.16 -27.58
CA LYS A 103 -11.05 42.74 -27.48
C LYS A 103 -10.00 41.79 -28.06
N ALA A 104 -9.38 42.12 -29.19
CA ALA A 104 -8.31 41.32 -29.78
C ALA A 104 -7.03 41.31 -28.92
N LYS A 105 -6.73 42.39 -28.21
CA LYS A 105 -5.59 42.44 -27.26
C LYS A 105 -5.89 41.60 -26.02
N ASP A 106 -7.11 41.69 -25.51
CA ASP A 106 -7.57 40.94 -24.34
C ASP A 106 -7.57 39.42 -24.63
N LEU A 107 -8.11 38.99 -25.78
CA LEU A 107 -8.06 37.60 -26.23
C LEU A 107 -6.62 37.07 -26.38
N ARG A 108 -5.69 37.89 -26.88
CA ARG A 108 -4.27 37.50 -26.94
C ARG A 108 -3.65 37.33 -25.55
N GLN A 109 -4.05 38.16 -24.58
CA GLN A 109 -3.58 38.03 -23.20
C GLN A 109 -4.17 36.77 -22.55
N GLU A 110 -5.46 36.50 -22.78
CA GLU A 110 -6.14 35.30 -22.29
C GLU A 110 -5.52 34.03 -22.87
N ALA A 111 -5.20 34.00 -24.17
CA ALA A 111 -4.49 32.89 -24.79
C ALA A 111 -3.09 32.65 -24.18
N ARG A 112 -2.35 33.72 -23.86
CA ARG A 112 -1.06 33.60 -23.14
C ARG A 112 -1.24 33.06 -21.72
N ASN A 113 -2.27 33.52 -21.02
CA ASN A 113 -2.59 33.06 -19.66
C ASN A 113 -2.98 31.58 -19.67
N LEU A 114 -3.87 31.17 -20.58
CA LEU A 114 -4.25 29.77 -20.81
C LEU A 114 -3.04 28.89 -21.10
N ARG A 115 -2.10 29.35 -21.93
CA ARG A 115 -0.87 28.61 -22.21
C ARG A 115 -0.02 28.38 -20.96
N ARG A 116 0.16 29.42 -20.12
CA ARG A 116 0.91 29.29 -18.86
C ARG A 116 0.20 28.35 -17.88
N MET A 117 -1.11 28.48 -17.75
CA MET A 117 -1.93 27.61 -16.91
C MET A 117 -1.82 26.15 -17.36
N SER A 118 -1.94 25.89 -18.66
CA SER A 118 -1.79 24.55 -19.24
C SER A 118 -0.41 23.96 -18.97
N GLN A 119 0.67 24.75 -19.08
CA GLN A 119 2.02 24.31 -18.75
C GLN A 119 2.18 23.97 -17.26
N ALA A 120 1.63 24.80 -16.37
CA ALA A 120 1.66 24.56 -14.93
C ALA A 120 0.84 23.31 -14.56
N GLN A 121 -0.35 23.14 -15.14
CA GLN A 121 -1.18 21.94 -14.98
C GLN A 121 -0.44 20.68 -15.47
N ALA A 122 0.18 20.73 -16.65
CA ALA A 122 0.96 19.61 -17.17
C ALA A 122 2.14 19.24 -16.26
N HIS A 123 2.78 20.23 -15.63
CA HIS A 123 3.83 19.97 -14.64
C HIS A 123 3.29 19.33 -13.37
N SER A 124 2.20 19.88 -12.82
CA SER A 124 1.54 19.33 -11.64
C SER A 124 1.09 17.89 -11.86
N ILE A 125 0.47 17.59 -13.00
CA ILE A 125 0.06 16.23 -13.37
C ILE A 125 1.28 15.27 -13.40
N ARG A 126 2.42 15.71 -13.96
CA ARG A 126 3.64 14.88 -13.97
C ARG A 126 4.14 14.57 -12.55
N GLU A 127 4.12 15.54 -11.64
CA GLU A 127 4.52 15.29 -10.25
C GLU A 127 3.52 14.40 -9.54
N THR A 128 2.20 14.61 -9.72
CA THR A 128 1.17 13.72 -9.16
C THR A 128 1.34 12.28 -9.66
N ILE A 129 1.67 12.08 -10.92
CA ILE A 129 1.94 10.74 -11.48
C ILE A 129 3.17 10.12 -10.79
N LYS A 130 4.26 10.87 -10.62
CA LYS A 130 5.46 10.38 -9.92
C LYS A 130 5.15 10.00 -8.48
N ASP A 131 4.45 10.85 -7.74
CA ASP A 131 4.05 10.59 -6.36
C ASP A 131 3.14 9.37 -6.27
N THR A 132 2.19 9.23 -7.19
CA THR A 132 1.30 8.06 -7.25
C THR A 132 2.10 6.79 -7.53
N PHE A 133 3.09 6.85 -8.41
CA PHE A 133 3.96 5.72 -8.72
C PHE A 133 4.82 5.31 -7.52
N ILE A 134 5.35 6.27 -6.76
CA ILE A 134 6.07 6.00 -5.50
C ILE A 134 5.14 5.33 -4.49
N LYS A 135 3.90 5.83 -4.33
CA LYS A 135 2.89 5.23 -3.45
C LYS A 135 2.52 3.80 -3.87
N ILE A 136 2.32 3.55 -5.17
CA ILE A 136 2.05 2.20 -5.69
C ILE A 136 3.23 1.28 -5.40
N ARG A 137 4.47 1.71 -5.65
CA ARG A 137 5.66 0.91 -5.32
C ARG A 137 5.77 0.62 -3.83
N ALA A 138 5.50 1.60 -2.98
CA ALA A 138 5.50 1.42 -1.53
C ALA A 138 4.42 0.40 -1.10
N LEU A 139 3.22 0.48 -1.67
CA LEU A 139 2.12 -0.45 -1.38
C LEU A 139 2.46 -1.89 -1.83
N ILE A 140 3.08 -2.06 -2.99
CA ILE A 140 3.53 -3.37 -3.48
C ILE A 140 4.64 -3.93 -2.58
N ALA A 141 5.58 -3.07 -2.14
CA ALA A 141 6.64 -3.47 -1.21
C ALA A 141 6.09 -3.85 0.17
N SER A 142 5.10 -3.12 0.70
CA SER A 142 4.44 -3.44 1.97
C SER A 142 3.54 -4.68 1.88
N GLY A 143 3.03 -5.03 0.70
CA GLY A 143 2.28 -6.27 0.48
C GLY A 143 3.10 -7.53 0.76
N ALA A 144 4.43 -7.47 0.63
CA ALA A 144 5.31 -8.56 1.05
C ALA A 144 5.28 -8.74 2.57
N ASP A 145 5.38 -7.64 3.34
CA ASP A 145 5.27 -7.65 4.80
C ASP A 145 3.92 -8.19 5.29
N GLN A 146 2.84 -7.85 4.56
CA GLN A 146 1.51 -8.35 4.85
C GLN A 146 1.36 -9.85 4.57
N ALA A 147 2.02 -10.38 3.53
CA ALA A 147 2.07 -11.81 3.26
C ALA A 147 2.85 -12.59 4.34
N TRP A 148 3.94 -12.02 4.88
CA TRP A 148 4.66 -12.61 6.02
C TRP A 148 3.83 -12.61 7.30
N SER A 149 3.12 -11.52 7.57
CA SER A 149 2.18 -11.41 8.70
C SER A 149 1.04 -12.42 8.58
N GLU A 150 0.48 -12.60 7.39
CA GLU A 150 -0.63 -13.52 7.16
C GLU A 150 -0.17 -14.99 7.20
N SER A 151 1.03 -15.29 6.68
CA SER A 151 1.62 -16.63 6.79
C SER A 151 1.96 -16.98 8.25
N GLY A 152 2.51 -16.04 9.03
CA GLY A 152 2.76 -16.25 10.45
C GLY A 152 1.48 -16.42 11.27
N SER A 153 0.43 -15.66 10.94
CA SER A 153 -0.88 -15.80 11.57
C SER A 153 -1.56 -17.15 11.28
N LYS A 154 -1.42 -17.67 10.05
CA LYS A 154 -1.92 -19.00 9.69
C LYS A 154 -1.17 -20.12 10.41
N GLU A 155 0.14 -19.99 10.55
CA GLU A 155 1.00 -20.94 11.28
C GLU A 155 0.65 -20.96 12.77
N ARG A 156 0.53 -19.78 13.41
CA ARG A 156 0.02 -19.62 14.79
C ARG A 156 -1.33 -20.29 14.98
N ALA A 157 -2.31 -19.96 14.13
CA ALA A 157 -3.65 -20.52 14.20
C ALA A 157 -3.71 -22.05 13.98
N HIS A 158 -2.75 -22.62 13.24
CA HIS A 158 -2.63 -24.06 13.10
C HIS A 158 -2.13 -24.70 14.41
N VAL A 159 -1.06 -24.15 14.98
CA VAL A 159 -0.48 -24.66 16.23
C VAL A 159 -1.47 -24.54 17.39
N ASP A 160 -2.20 -23.42 17.49
CA ASP A 160 -3.21 -23.22 18.53
C ASP A 160 -4.34 -24.28 18.43
N ARG A 161 -4.77 -24.62 17.21
CA ARG A 161 -5.75 -25.69 16.98
C ARG A 161 -5.25 -27.06 17.43
N GLU A 162 -4.01 -27.41 17.10
CA GLU A 162 -3.41 -28.67 17.54
C GLU A 162 -3.25 -28.71 19.07
N GLU A 163 -2.93 -27.57 19.69
CA GLU A 163 -2.86 -27.43 21.14
C GLU A 163 -4.23 -27.64 21.80
N ASP A 164 -5.29 -27.06 21.24
CA ASP A 164 -6.66 -27.21 21.73
C ASP A 164 -7.14 -28.66 21.63
N ILE A 165 -6.85 -29.34 20.51
CA ILE A 165 -7.18 -30.76 20.33
C ILE A 165 -6.48 -31.61 21.39
N TYR A 166 -5.16 -31.42 21.57
CA TYR A 166 -4.39 -32.12 22.57
C TYR A 166 -4.93 -31.89 23.98
N ARG A 167 -5.25 -30.63 24.33
CA ARG A 167 -5.81 -30.26 25.63
C ARG A 167 -7.16 -30.93 25.87
N GLN A 168 -8.03 -30.94 24.86
CA GLN A 168 -9.35 -31.55 24.96
C GLN A 168 -9.27 -33.08 25.16
N GLU A 169 -8.31 -33.74 24.51
CA GLU A 169 -8.09 -35.17 24.68
C GLU A 169 -7.53 -35.52 26.06
N ILE A 170 -6.67 -34.67 26.63
CA ILE A 170 -6.21 -34.80 28.02
C ILE A 170 -7.40 -34.68 28.98
N ILE A 171 -8.22 -33.63 28.86
CA ILE A 171 -9.39 -33.42 29.72
C ILE A 171 -10.35 -34.62 29.66
N ARG A 172 -10.61 -35.13 28.44
CA ARG A 172 -11.46 -36.30 28.25
C ARG A 172 -10.85 -37.55 28.89
N LEU A 173 -9.56 -37.78 28.70
CA LEU A 173 -8.86 -38.91 29.32
C LEU A 173 -8.92 -38.83 30.85
N GLU A 174 -8.70 -37.66 31.45
CA GLU A 174 -8.80 -37.46 32.90
C GLU A 174 -10.23 -37.73 33.40
N THR A 175 -11.24 -37.33 32.62
CA THR A 175 -12.65 -37.62 32.91
C THR A 175 -12.92 -39.12 32.86
N ASP A 176 -12.54 -39.80 31.78
CA ASP A 176 -12.73 -41.25 31.58
C ASP A 176 -12.04 -42.04 32.72
N LEU A 177 -10.85 -41.63 33.16
CA LEU A 177 -10.12 -42.25 34.26
C LEU A 177 -10.80 -42.00 35.62
N THR A 178 -11.25 -40.77 35.88
CA THR A 178 -11.94 -40.43 37.14
C THR A 178 -13.25 -41.22 37.28
N GLU A 179 -14.03 -41.32 36.20
CA GLU A 179 -15.25 -42.11 36.17
C GLU A 179 -14.96 -43.61 36.38
N LEU A 180 -13.92 -44.13 35.72
CA LEU A 180 -13.49 -45.51 35.91
C LEU A 180 -13.05 -45.78 37.35
N GLU A 181 -12.24 -44.91 37.96
CA GLU A 181 -11.84 -45.02 39.37
C GLU A 181 -13.04 -45.07 40.31
N SER A 182 -14.03 -44.20 40.09
CA SER A 182 -15.28 -44.19 40.86
C SER A 182 -16.05 -45.51 40.73
N THR A 183 -16.21 -46.02 39.51
CA THR A 183 -16.92 -47.29 39.27
C THR A 183 -16.17 -48.49 39.86
N VAL A 184 -14.83 -48.49 39.81
CA VAL A 184 -13.99 -49.52 40.47
C VAL A 184 -14.19 -49.51 41.98
N GLU A 185 -14.14 -48.33 42.59
CA GLU A 185 -14.27 -48.20 44.04
C GLU A 185 -15.68 -48.54 44.51
N GLU A 186 -16.71 -48.18 43.74
CA GLU A 186 -18.09 -48.59 44.04
C GLU A 186 -18.26 -50.11 43.98
N LEU A 187 -17.77 -50.78 42.93
CA LEU A 187 -17.84 -52.23 42.81
C LEU A 187 -17.10 -52.89 43.98
N ARG A 188 -15.88 -52.42 44.30
CA ARG A 188 -15.10 -52.90 45.45
C ARG A 188 -15.86 -52.71 46.76
N GLY A 189 -16.44 -51.54 46.99
CA GLY A 189 -17.24 -51.24 48.18
C GLY A 189 -18.47 -52.14 48.30
N ASN A 190 -19.16 -52.42 47.20
CA ASN A 190 -20.31 -53.32 47.17
C ASN A 190 -19.92 -54.78 47.50
N VAL A 191 -18.75 -55.24 47.06
CA VAL A 191 -18.23 -56.57 47.41
C VAL A 191 -17.92 -56.66 48.89
N ILE A 192 -17.19 -55.69 49.43
CA ILE A 192 -16.72 -55.72 50.83
C ILE A 192 -17.88 -55.48 51.81
N ASN A 193 -18.66 -54.42 51.58
CA ASN A 193 -19.62 -53.92 52.57
C ASN A 193 -21.00 -54.53 52.40
N LYS A 194 -21.40 -54.84 51.17
CA LYS A 194 -22.74 -55.39 50.86
C LYS A 194 -22.70 -56.89 50.52
N LYS A 195 -21.52 -57.52 50.55
CA LYS A 195 -21.30 -58.93 50.16
C LYS A 195 -21.85 -59.25 48.77
N SER A 196 -21.85 -58.26 47.87
CA SER A 196 -22.31 -58.44 46.51
C SER A 196 -21.35 -59.33 45.73
N ARG A 197 -21.88 -60.15 44.82
CA ARG A 197 -21.06 -60.96 43.91
C ARG A 197 -20.58 -60.10 42.74
N VAL A 198 -19.31 -60.25 42.37
CA VAL A 198 -18.74 -59.59 41.18
C VAL A 198 -19.27 -60.26 39.92
N ASN A 199 -19.70 -59.45 38.96
CA ASN A 199 -20.06 -59.89 37.62
C ASN A 199 -18.82 -59.78 36.71
N MET A 200 -18.51 -60.85 35.99
CA MET A 200 -17.33 -60.89 35.12
C MET A 200 -17.45 -59.90 33.95
N SER A 201 -18.66 -59.73 33.41
CA SER A 201 -18.88 -58.82 32.29
C SER A 201 -18.58 -57.36 32.67
N ASP A 202 -18.91 -56.95 33.89
CA ASP A 202 -18.64 -55.59 34.37
C ASP A 202 -17.12 -55.35 34.49
N VAL A 203 -16.39 -56.35 35.01
CA VAL A 203 -14.93 -56.30 35.11
C VAL A 203 -14.28 -56.24 33.72
N GLU A 204 -14.75 -57.04 32.77
CA GLU A 204 -14.27 -57.01 31.38
C GLU A 204 -14.51 -55.65 30.72
N ASN A 205 -15.68 -55.04 30.94
CA ASN A 205 -15.99 -53.70 30.44
C ASN A 205 -15.08 -52.63 31.04
N MET A 206 -14.85 -52.68 32.35
CA MET A 206 -13.94 -51.77 33.05
C MET A 206 -12.50 -51.93 32.56
N ALA A 207 -12.04 -53.17 32.36
CA ALA A 207 -10.73 -53.47 31.79
C ALA A 207 -10.60 -52.93 30.35
N LEU A 208 -11.67 -52.99 29.56
CA LEU A 208 -11.70 -52.42 28.21
C LEU A 208 -11.58 -50.89 28.24
N VAL A 209 -12.29 -50.20 29.13
CA VAL A 209 -12.17 -48.74 29.32
C VAL A 209 -10.76 -48.35 29.74
N LEU A 210 -10.17 -49.09 30.69
CA LEU A 210 -8.79 -48.90 31.12
C LEU A 210 -7.79 -49.07 29.97
N SER A 211 -7.99 -50.11 29.14
CA SER A 211 -7.16 -50.38 27.98
C SER A 211 -7.22 -49.25 26.94
N LYS A 212 -8.42 -48.74 26.64
CA LYS A 212 -8.61 -47.58 25.75
C LYS A 212 -7.91 -46.33 26.31
N SER A 213 -8.13 -46.03 27.59
CA SER A 213 -7.48 -44.89 28.27
C SER A 213 -5.95 -44.99 28.22
N SER A 214 -5.40 -46.18 28.46
CA SER A 214 -3.96 -46.45 28.37
C SER A 214 -3.42 -46.23 26.95
N LYS A 215 -4.18 -46.59 25.92
CA LYS A 215 -3.82 -46.33 24.52
C LYS A 215 -3.81 -44.83 24.21
N THR A 216 -4.84 -44.09 24.65
CA THR A 216 -4.91 -42.64 24.49
C THR A 216 -3.72 -41.94 25.18
N VAL A 217 -3.31 -42.38 26.37
CA VAL A 217 -2.08 -41.89 27.03
C VAL A 217 -0.86 -42.08 26.13
N ALA A 218 -0.69 -43.27 25.55
CA ALA A 218 0.46 -43.56 24.68
C ALA A 218 0.48 -42.67 23.43
N GLU A 219 -0.68 -42.45 22.81
CA GLU A 219 -0.84 -41.58 21.64
C GLU A 219 -0.56 -40.11 21.97
N LEU A 220 -1.08 -39.60 23.10
CA LEU A 220 -0.80 -38.24 23.57
C LEU A 220 0.68 -38.05 23.89
N LYS A 221 1.32 -39.01 24.56
CA LYS A 221 2.76 -38.97 24.84
C LYS A 221 3.60 -38.97 23.56
N LEU A 222 3.16 -39.65 22.51
CA LEU A 222 3.85 -39.67 21.23
C LEU A 222 3.71 -38.33 20.48
N ARG A 223 2.54 -37.69 20.53
CA ARG A 223 2.27 -36.41 19.83
C ARG A 223 2.88 -35.19 20.53
N PHE A 224 2.94 -35.21 21.86
CA PHE A 224 3.35 -34.05 22.66
C PHE A 224 4.70 -33.43 22.26
N PRO A 225 5.78 -34.19 21.99
CA PRO A 225 7.07 -33.60 21.59
C PRO A 225 6.97 -32.76 20.30
N SER A 226 6.21 -33.22 19.30
CA SER A 226 6.04 -32.49 18.04
C SER A 226 5.21 -31.22 18.21
N LEU A 227 4.14 -31.30 19.01
CA LEU A 227 3.32 -30.14 19.35
C LEU A 227 4.13 -29.10 20.13
N GLN A 228 4.89 -29.54 21.15
CA GLN A 228 5.77 -28.69 21.94
C GLN A 228 6.79 -27.95 21.08
N GLU A 229 7.42 -28.66 20.12
CA GLU A 229 8.37 -28.04 19.21
C GLU A 229 7.71 -27.02 18.29
N SER A 230 6.52 -27.32 17.77
CA SER A 230 5.76 -26.40 16.91
C SER A 230 5.38 -25.11 17.66
N ILE A 231 4.93 -25.22 18.91
CA ILE A 231 4.64 -24.07 19.78
C ILE A 231 5.90 -23.23 20.01
N ARG A 232 7.03 -23.87 20.35
CA ARG A 232 8.31 -23.16 20.55
C ARG A 232 8.79 -22.45 19.30
N ALA A 233 8.67 -23.06 18.14
CA ALA A 233 9.09 -22.48 16.88
C ALA A 233 8.32 -21.19 16.58
N VAL A 234 6.99 -21.20 16.73
CA VAL A 234 6.17 -20.00 16.53
C VAL A 234 6.52 -18.92 17.55
N LEU A 235 6.64 -19.27 18.84
CA LEU A 235 7.01 -18.30 19.88
C LEU A 235 8.38 -17.66 19.63
N THR A 236 9.36 -18.44 19.17
CA THR A 236 10.70 -17.94 18.86
C THR A 236 10.66 -16.94 17.70
N LYS A 237 9.96 -17.29 16.62
CA LYS A 237 9.77 -16.40 15.46
C LYS A 237 9.05 -15.11 15.82
N GLU A 238 8.04 -15.18 16.68
CA GLU A 238 7.34 -14.01 17.20
C GLU A 238 8.22 -13.14 18.10
N MET A 239 9.04 -13.77 18.95
CA MET A 239 10.00 -13.07 19.80
C MET A 239 11.06 -12.36 18.95
N ASP A 240 11.62 -13.03 17.95
CA ASP A 240 12.60 -12.42 17.04
C ASP A 240 12.00 -11.20 16.32
N ARG A 241 10.76 -11.31 15.86
CA ARG A 241 10.04 -10.17 15.25
C ARG A 241 9.88 -9.03 16.27
N ALA A 242 9.41 -9.33 17.48
CA ALA A 242 9.24 -8.34 18.54
C ALA A 242 10.56 -7.63 18.88
N VAL A 243 11.68 -8.36 18.94
CA VAL A 243 13.01 -7.80 19.18
C VAL A 243 13.43 -6.86 18.04
N THR A 244 13.17 -7.22 16.78
CA THR A 244 13.47 -6.34 15.64
C THR A 244 12.63 -5.06 15.64
N GLU A 245 11.34 -5.18 15.95
CA GLU A 245 10.41 -4.04 16.08
C GLU A 245 10.84 -3.13 17.24
N GLU A 246 11.21 -3.70 18.39
CA GLU A 246 11.69 -2.94 19.55
C GLU A 246 12.98 -2.18 19.21
N LYS A 247 13.91 -2.82 18.48
CA LYS A 247 15.13 -2.17 18.00
C LYS A 247 14.82 -0.98 17.10
N PHE A 248 13.90 -1.14 16.14
CA PHE A 248 13.45 -0.04 15.28
C PHE A 248 12.90 1.13 16.11
N LEU A 249 12.00 0.85 17.07
CA LEU A 249 11.41 1.88 17.92
C LEU A 249 12.45 2.64 18.75
N LYS A 250 13.51 1.96 19.21
CA LYS A 250 14.63 2.59 19.93
C LYS A 250 15.49 3.47 19.03
N GLU A 251 15.76 3.05 17.80
CA GLU A 251 16.68 3.76 16.88
C GLU A 251 16.03 4.91 16.11
N GLU A 252 14.73 4.85 15.85
CA GLU A 252 14.04 5.81 14.98
C GLU A 252 14.06 7.26 15.48
N PRO A 253 13.89 7.55 16.79
CA PRO A 253 13.96 8.91 17.30
C PRO A 253 15.31 9.59 17.02
N ASP A 254 16.43 8.88 17.21
CA ASP A 254 17.77 9.41 16.96
C ASP A 254 18.04 9.63 15.48
N ARG A 255 17.52 8.74 14.62
CA ARG A 255 17.57 8.90 13.16
C ARG A 255 16.79 10.14 12.71
N LEU A 256 15.60 10.36 13.27
CA LEU A 256 14.77 11.54 13.00
C LEU A 256 15.43 12.83 13.49
N GLU A 257 15.98 12.85 14.70
CA GLU A 257 16.68 14.03 15.23
C GLU A 257 17.92 14.38 14.37
N SER A 258 18.66 13.36 13.92
CA SER A 258 19.78 13.54 12.99
C SER A 258 19.35 14.11 11.64
N ALA A 259 18.20 13.67 11.11
CA ALA A 259 17.62 14.25 9.90
C ALA A 259 17.18 15.70 10.12
N LEU A 260 16.51 15.99 11.23
CA LEU A 260 16.06 17.34 11.59
C LEU A 260 17.23 18.33 11.73
N LYS A 261 18.34 17.92 12.35
CA LYS A 261 19.57 18.72 12.43
C LYS A 261 20.12 19.07 11.04
N ARG A 262 20.14 18.11 10.11
CA ARG A 262 20.55 18.35 8.71
C ARG A 262 19.59 19.31 8.01
N CYS A 263 18.28 19.15 8.20
CA CYS A 263 17.28 20.08 7.68
C CYS A 263 17.53 21.50 8.19
N LYS A 264 17.69 21.70 9.51
CA LYS A 264 17.98 23.01 10.12
C LYS A 264 19.23 23.67 9.52
N LYS A 265 20.31 22.90 9.32
CA LYS A 265 21.54 23.40 8.68
C LYS A 265 21.29 23.86 7.24
N LEU A 266 20.60 23.05 6.44
CA LEU A 266 20.25 23.40 5.06
C LEU A 266 19.33 24.63 5.00
N THR A 267 18.34 24.72 5.89
CA THR A 267 17.48 25.91 6.00
C THR A 267 18.29 27.16 6.31
N GLY A 268 19.25 27.08 7.24
CA GLY A 268 20.18 28.18 7.52
C GLY A 268 20.96 28.62 6.28
N THR A 269 21.53 27.67 5.53
CA THR A 269 22.24 27.95 4.27
C THR A 269 21.32 28.61 3.24
N LEU A 270 20.09 28.12 3.06
CA LEU A 270 19.13 28.68 2.11
C LEU A 270 18.72 30.11 2.48
N VAL A 271 18.53 30.41 3.77
CA VAL A 271 18.24 31.77 4.24
C VAL A 271 19.40 32.72 3.88
N THR A 272 20.64 32.29 4.08
CA THR A 272 21.82 33.08 3.70
C THR A 272 21.89 33.30 2.19
N LEU A 273 21.71 32.24 1.39
CA LEU A 273 21.70 32.35 -0.07
C LEU A 273 20.60 33.28 -0.57
N LYS A 274 19.40 33.23 0.00
CA LYS A 274 18.29 34.14 -0.35
C LYS A 274 18.65 35.60 -0.07
N ARG A 275 19.29 35.89 1.07
CA ARG A 275 19.76 37.25 1.40
C ARG A 275 20.82 37.72 0.40
N LEU A 276 21.80 36.88 0.08
CA LEU A 276 22.84 37.19 -0.90
C LEU A 276 22.26 37.45 -2.30
N ALA A 277 21.33 36.61 -2.75
CA ALA A 277 20.65 36.78 -4.03
C ALA A 277 19.85 38.09 -4.09
N SER A 278 19.11 38.42 -3.04
CA SER A 278 18.36 39.70 -2.96
C SER A 278 19.29 40.92 -3.01
N VAL A 279 20.44 40.85 -2.33
CA VAL A 279 21.46 41.90 -2.34
C VAL A 279 22.14 42.02 -3.71
N GLN A 280 22.31 40.92 -4.44
CA GLN A 280 22.81 40.92 -5.83
C GLN A 280 21.78 41.49 -6.80
N GLU A 281 20.49 41.15 -6.65
CA GLU A 281 19.40 41.66 -7.48
C GLU A 281 19.24 43.19 -7.37
N GLN A 282 19.48 43.76 -6.19
CA GLN A 282 19.52 45.21 -5.98
C GLN A 282 20.76 45.91 -6.58
N ARG A 283 21.83 45.17 -6.89
CA ARG A 283 23.08 45.71 -7.46
C ARG A 283 23.21 45.54 -8.96
N LEU A 284 22.30 44.79 -9.61
CA LEU A 284 22.28 44.71 -11.06
C LEU A 284 21.77 46.06 -11.63
N PRO A 285 22.57 46.77 -12.45
CA PRO A 285 22.05 47.89 -13.23
C PRO A 285 20.95 47.34 -14.15
N ASP A 286 19.87 48.09 -14.30
CA ASP A 286 18.79 47.80 -15.24
C ASP A 286 19.42 47.53 -16.63
N ALA A 287 19.46 46.26 -17.05
CA ALA A 287 20.02 45.84 -18.35
C ALA A 287 19.12 46.26 -19.54
N ARG A 288 18.39 47.37 -19.39
CA ARG A 288 17.49 47.94 -20.38
C ARG A 288 18.09 49.10 -21.16
N LEU A 289 19.33 49.51 -20.88
CA LEU A 289 20.00 50.56 -21.67
C LEU A 289 21.50 50.27 -21.83
N SER A 290 21.89 49.38 -22.74
CA SER A 290 23.17 49.50 -23.46
C SER A 290 23.13 48.75 -24.81
N PRO A 291 23.73 49.30 -25.87
CA PRO A 291 23.51 48.92 -27.26
C PRO A 291 24.32 47.69 -27.70
N THR A 292 23.84 47.06 -28.76
CA THR A 292 24.51 46.03 -29.57
C THR A 292 25.92 46.46 -29.99
N ASN A 293 26.93 45.68 -29.63
CA ASN A 293 28.19 45.63 -30.36
C ASN A 293 28.44 44.17 -30.75
N GLU A 294 28.32 43.90 -32.05
CA GLU A 294 28.93 42.75 -32.69
C GLU A 294 30.44 42.86 -32.59
N ASP A 295 31.10 41.79 -32.16
CA ASP A 295 32.34 41.32 -32.77
C ASP A 295 32.65 39.92 -32.24
N THR A 296 32.52 38.90 -33.08
CA THR A 296 33.00 37.54 -32.80
C THR A 296 33.83 37.08 -33.99
N PRO A 297 35.14 36.80 -33.83
CA PRO A 297 35.92 36.13 -34.86
C PRO A 297 35.81 34.59 -34.73
N PRO A 298 36.14 33.84 -35.79
CA PRO A 298 35.55 32.54 -36.05
C PRO A 298 36.29 31.39 -35.35
N ILE A 299 35.52 30.37 -34.94
CA ILE A 299 36.04 29.06 -34.53
C ILE A 299 35.77 28.09 -35.69
N THR A 300 36.82 27.57 -36.32
CA THR A 300 36.73 26.43 -37.24
C THR A 300 36.90 25.09 -36.49
N PRO A 301 36.32 23.99 -37.00
CA PRO A 301 35.99 22.83 -36.20
C PRO A 301 36.83 21.57 -36.51
N THR A 302 36.63 20.54 -35.67
CA THR A 302 36.67 19.09 -35.99
C THR A 302 38.01 18.34 -35.82
N SER A 303 38.09 17.52 -34.76
CA SER A 303 37.95 16.05 -34.83
C SER A 303 38.86 15.30 -33.85
N SER A 304 38.28 14.43 -33.03
CA SER A 304 38.49 12.96 -33.07
C SER A 304 38.41 12.33 -31.68
N ALA A 305 37.37 11.51 -31.49
CA ALA A 305 37.30 10.48 -30.47
C ALA A 305 38.14 9.25 -30.89
N LYS A 306 38.88 8.65 -29.94
CA LYS A 306 39.23 7.21 -29.85
C LYS A 306 39.41 6.90 -28.35
N VAL A 307 38.52 6.15 -27.70
CA VAL A 307 38.41 4.67 -27.64
C VAL A 307 39.59 4.01 -26.89
N LEU A 308 39.28 3.55 -25.67
CA LEU A 308 39.48 2.21 -25.09
C LEU A 308 40.79 1.44 -25.37
N HIS A 309 41.59 1.24 -24.33
CA HIS A 309 42.07 -0.06 -23.77
C HIS A 309 43.33 0.17 -22.93
N ARG A 310 43.29 -0.10 -21.62
CA ARG A 310 43.77 -1.36 -21.01
C ARG A 310 43.43 -1.37 -19.52
#